data_AF-A0A353VR50-F1
#
_entry.id   AF-A0A353VR50-F1
#
_cell.length_a   1.000
_cell.length_b   1.000
_cell.length_c   1.000
_cell.angle_alpha   90.00
_cell.angle_beta   90.00
_cell.angle_gamma   90.00
#
_symmetry.space_group_name_H-M   'P 1'
#
loop_
_entity.id
_entity.type
_entity.pdbx_description
1 polymer ?
#
loop_
_entity_poly.entity_id
_entity_poly.type
_entity_poly.pdbx_seq_one_letter_code
_entity_poly.pdbx_strand_id
1 'polypeptide(L)'
;MASVHLKYLAVNPVDLKWGTAVNSVGFQEIAPGMDYPPRNHPSRYVFSVASGRVLQEYQLLYITEGKGKFFCETLGRSKAIPVKSGMMFLL
;
A
#
# COMPACT_ATOMS: atom_id res chain seq x y z
N MET A 1 -4.90 17.13 -5.08
CA MET A 1 -4.51 15.97 -5.94
C MET A 1 -3.74 15.01 -5.06
N ALA A 2 -3.89 13.69 -5.23
CA ALA A 2 -3.08 12.73 -4.47
C ALA A 2 -1.60 12.94 -4.83
N SER A 3 -0.74 13.19 -3.84
CA SER A 3 0.70 13.12 -4.05
C SER A 3 1.16 11.69 -3.82
N VAL A 4 1.79 11.09 -4.82
CA VAL A 4 2.42 9.76 -4.71
C VAL A 4 3.91 9.97 -4.90
N HIS A 5 4.68 9.69 -3.84
CA HIS A 5 6.13 9.67 -3.90
C HIS A 5 6.58 8.24 -3.71
N LEU A 6 7.02 7.61 -4.80
CA LEU A 6 7.50 6.22 -4.79
C LEU A 6 8.91 6.17 -5.36
N LYS A 7 9.81 5.52 -4.62
CA LYS A 7 11.18 5.24 -5.04
C LYS A 7 11.39 3.73 -5.05
N TYR A 8 11.83 3.22 -6.20
CA TYR A 8 12.31 1.84 -6.31
C TYR A 8 13.79 1.80 -5.94
N LEU A 9 14.17 0.82 -5.13
CA LEU A 9 15.53 0.59 -4.67
C LEU A 9 16.09 -0.63 -5.39
N ALA A 10 17.30 -0.52 -5.91
CA ALA A 10 17.97 -1.66 -6.54
C ALA A 10 18.36 -2.66 -5.46
N VAL A 11 17.85 -3.88 -5.57
CA VAL A 11 18.21 -5.01 -4.71
C VAL A 11 19.20 -5.89 -5.45
N ASN A 12 20.33 -6.19 -4.82
CA ASN A 12 21.37 -7.06 -5.38
C ASN A 12 21.44 -8.41 -4.62
N PRO A 13 22.14 -9.43 -5.15
CA PRO A 13 22.22 -10.74 -4.52
C PRO A 13 22.88 -10.76 -3.12
N VAL A 14 23.72 -9.78 -2.78
CA VAL A 14 24.31 -9.66 -1.44
C VAL A 14 23.27 -9.17 -0.44
N ASP A 15 22.40 -8.24 -0.82
CA ASP A 15 21.31 -7.75 0.04
C ASP A 15 20.38 -8.91 0.45
N LEU A 16 20.09 -9.81 -0.49
CA LEU A 16 19.24 -10.99 -0.23
C LEU A 16 19.84 -11.97 0.79
N LYS A 17 21.16 -11.92 1.04
CA LYS A 17 21.79 -12.75 2.08
C LYS A 17 21.38 -12.36 3.50
N TRP A 18 20.82 -11.16 3.69
CA TRP A 18 20.26 -10.73 4.96
C TRP A 18 18.86 -11.33 5.25
N GLY A 19 18.31 -12.11 4.33
CA GLY A 19 17.02 -12.78 4.45
C GLY A 19 15.82 -11.92 4.04
N THR A 20 16.00 -10.61 3.90
CA THR A 20 15.00 -9.69 3.34
C THR A 20 15.67 -8.45 2.76
N ALA A 21 15.01 -7.77 1.82
CA ALA A 21 15.46 -6.52 1.24
C ALA A 21 14.27 -5.58 1.00
N VAL A 22 14.50 -4.28 1.12
CA VAL A 22 13.51 -3.24 0.77
C VAL A 22 13.70 -2.90 -0.70
N ASN A 23 12.72 -3.23 -1.55
CA ASN A 23 12.76 -2.96 -2.99
C ASN A 23 12.06 -1.65 -3.38
N SER A 24 11.29 -1.05 -2.46
CA SER A 24 10.59 0.21 -2.68
C SER A 24 10.30 0.93 -1.37
N VAL A 25 10.24 2.25 -1.43
CA VAL A 25 9.81 3.11 -0.32
C VAL A 25 9.01 4.27 -0.89
N GLY A 26 7.96 4.67 -0.17
CA GLY A 26 7.15 5.78 -0.61
C GLY A 26 6.05 6.14 0.36
N PHE A 27 5.31 7.18 -0.02
CA PHE A 27 4.08 7.55 0.65
C PHE A 27 3.03 7.99 -0.36
N GLN A 28 1.78 7.89 0.08
CA GLN A 28 0.62 8.38 -0.64
C GLN A 28 -0.30 9.10 0.34
N GLU A 29 -0.76 10.28 -0.05
CA GLU A 29 -1.76 11.02 0.71
C GLU A 29 -3.14 10.84 0.07
N ILE A 30 -4.13 10.44 0.88
CA ILE A 30 -5.53 10.30 0.49
C ILE A 30 -6.36 11.28 1.33
N ALA A 31 -6.83 12.37 0.71
CA ALA A 31 -7.64 13.36 1.40
C ALA A 31 -9.07 12.84 1.68
N PRO A 32 -9.79 13.42 2.66
CA PRO A 32 -11.19 13.08 2.92
C PRO A 32 -12.06 13.17 1.67
N GLY A 33 -12.85 12.13 1.39
CA GLY A 33 -13.74 12.07 0.24
C GLY A 33 -13.04 11.74 -1.10
N MET A 34 -11.73 11.56 -1.12
CA MET A 34 -11.04 11.05 -2.31
C MET A 34 -11.31 9.56 -2.51
N ASP A 35 -11.44 9.17 -3.78
CA ASP A 35 -11.50 7.76 -4.14
C ASP A 35 -10.15 7.07 -3.91
N TYR A 36 -10.23 5.80 -3.52
CA TYR A 36 -9.08 4.89 -3.48
C TYR A 36 -9.35 3.66 -4.36
N PRO A 37 -8.44 3.29 -5.26
CA PRO A 37 -7.21 4.00 -5.63
C PRO A 37 -7.50 5.30 -6.41
N PRO A 38 -6.57 6.28 -6.45
CA PRO A 38 -6.75 7.48 -7.26
C PRO A 38 -6.94 7.16 -8.75
N ARG A 39 -7.88 7.84 -9.40
CA ARG A 39 -8.29 7.57 -10.80
C ARG A 39 -7.21 7.85 -11.86
N ASN A 40 -6.16 8.60 -11.53
CA ASN A 40 -5.14 9.08 -12.47
C ASN A 40 -3.94 8.11 -12.66
N HIS A 41 -4.18 6.81 -12.58
CA HIS A 41 -3.14 5.83 -12.90
C HIS A 41 -3.07 5.62 -14.43
N PRO A 42 -1.88 5.56 -15.06
CA PRO A 42 -1.76 5.24 -16.48
C PRO A 42 -2.49 3.93 -16.80
N SER A 43 -3.14 3.84 -17.97
CA SER A 43 -4.01 2.70 -18.35
C SER A 43 -3.34 1.32 -18.30
N ARG A 44 -2.00 1.25 -18.29
CA ARG A 44 -1.25 -0.01 -18.09
C ARG A 44 -1.14 -0.48 -16.63
N TYR A 45 -1.61 0.32 -15.68
CA TYR A 45 -1.58 0.05 -14.23
C TYR A 45 -2.98 0.15 -13.62
N VAL A 46 -4.02 -0.24 -14.38
CA VAL A 46 -5.41 -0.26 -13.88
C VAL A 46 -5.49 -1.28 -12.75
N PHE A 47 -5.37 -0.78 -11.52
CA PHE A 47 -5.64 -1.54 -10.31
C PHE A 47 -7.13 -1.36 -10.00
N SER A 48 -7.91 -2.39 -10.25
CA SER A 48 -9.27 -2.47 -9.73
C SER A 48 -9.23 -3.18 -8.39
N VAL A 49 -9.76 -2.54 -7.34
CA VAL A 49 -9.92 -3.17 -6.02
C VAL A 49 -10.75 -4.45 -6.10
N ALA A 50 -11.67 -4.52 -7.08
CA ALA A 50 -12.52 -5.69 -7.27
C ALA A 50 -11.78 -6.88 -7.87
N SER A 51 -10.81 -6.66 -8.76
CA SER A 51 -10.02 -7.73 -9.38
C SER A 51 -8.70 -8.01 -8.65
N GLY A 52 -8.17 -7.02 -7.91
CA GLY A 52 -6.92 -7.14 -7.15
C GLY A 52 -5.69 -7.44 -8.02
N ARG A 53 -4.60 -7.79 -7.34
CA ARG A 53 -3.38 -8.40 -7.92
C ARG A 53 -2.65 -9.18 -6.83
N VAL A 54 -1.87 -10.18 -7.21
CA VAL A 54 -0.93 -10.85 -6.30
C VAL A 54 0.44 -10.22 -6.47
N LEU A 55 1.07 -9.82 -5.35
CA LEU A 55 2.44 -9.35 -5.32
C LEU A 55 3.31 -10.42 -4.66
N GLN A 56 4.52 -10.64 -5.19
CA GLN A 56 5.54 -11.51 -4.60
C GLN A 56 6.41 -10.72 -3.61
N GLU A 57 5.77 -9.88 -2.81
CA GLU A 57 6.39 -8.99 -1.83
C GLU A 57 5.40 -8.66 -0.73
N TYR A 58 5.90 -8.21 0.41
CA TYR A 58 5.08 -7.66 1.49
C TYR A 58 5.12 -6.13 1.46
N GLN A 59 4.05 -5.49 1.95
CA GLN A 59 4.01 -4.05 2.11
C GLN A 59 3.85 -3.66 3.58
N LEU A 60 4.86 -3.01 4.16
CA LEU A 60 4.75 -2.41 5.49
C LEU A 60 4.16 -1.00 5.37
N LEU A 61 2.94 -0.84 5.85
CA LEU A 61 2.21 0.42 5.82
C LEU A 61 2.22 1.05 7.22
N TYR A 62 2.71 2.28 7.30
CA TYR A 62 2.66 3.11 8.51
C TYR A 62 1.73 4.30 8.27
N ILE A 63 0.72 4.45 9.11
CA ILE A 63 -0.22 5.59 9.05
C ILE A 63 0.39 6.73 9.85
N THR A 64 0.95 7.71 9.14
CA THR A 64 1.58 8.89 9.75
C THR A 64 0.51 9.80 10.36
N GLU A 65 -0.57 10.09 9.63
CA GLU A 65 -1.65 10.99 10.06
C GLU A 65 -3.04 10.50 9.60
N GLY A 66 -4.09 11.05 10.22
CA GLY A 66 -5.48 10.75 9.84
C GLY A 66 -6.03 9.42 10.36
N LYS A 67 -7.15 8.99 9.78
CA LYS A 67 -7.86 7.75 10.10
C LYS A 67 -8.70 7.26 8.92
N GLY A 68 -8.99 5.96 8.89
CA GLY A 68 -9.75 5.33 7.82
C GLY A 68 -10.26 3.95 8.17
N LYS A 69 -10.70 3.21 7.15
CA LYS A 69 -11.16 1.83 7.24
C LYS A 69 -10.31 0.97 6.33
N PHE A 70 -9.81 -0.13 6.86
CA PHE A 70 -9.11 -1.17 6.13
C PHE A 70 -10.02 -2.39 5.98
N PHE A 71 -9.94 -3.06 4.84
CA PHE A 71 -10.69 -4.28 4.53
C PHE A 71 -9.72 -5.31 3.99
N CYS A 72 -9.81 -6.55 4.47
CA CYS A 72 -9.04 -7.66 3.91
C CYS A 72 -9.85 -8.94 3.83
N GLU A 73 -9.46 -9.82 2.92
CA GLU A 73 -10.17 -11.07 2.68
C GLU A 73 -10.06 -12.05 3.84
N THR A 74 -8.87 -12.18 4.43
CA THR A 74 -8.59 -13.08 5.55
C THR A 74 -9.38 -12.76 6.81
N LEU A 75 -9.81 -11.50 7.00
CA LEU A 75 -10.64 -11.07 8.13
C LEU A 75 -12.11 -10.85 7.72
N GLY A 76 -12.46 -11.18 6.48
CA GLY A 76 -13.78 -10.99 5.87
C GLY A 76 -13.90 -9.66 5.12
N ARG A 77 -14.19 -9.71 3.81
CA ARG A 77 -14.25 -8.54 2.91
C ARG A 77 -15.24 -7.44 3.36
N SER A 78 -16.27 -7.78 4.12
CA SER A 78 -17.25 -6.83 4.67
C SER A 78 -16.85 -6.23 6.02
N LYS A 79 -15.83 -6.79 6.68
CA LYS A 79 -15.39 -6.34 8.00
C LYS A 79 -14.42 -5.18 7.85
N ALA A 80 -14.87 -4.00 8.25
CA ALA A 80 -14.04 -2.81 8.34
C ALA A 80 -13.18 -2.84 9.62
N ILE A 81 -11.87 -2.69 9.46
CA ILE A 81 -10.91 -2.54 10.55
C ILE A 81 -10.52 -1.06 10.63
N PRO A 82 -10.72 -0.39 11.77
CA PRO A 82 -10.32 1.01 11.90
C PRO A 82 -8.80 1.12 11.85
N VAL A 83 -8.30 2.06 11.05
CA VAL A 83 -6.89 2.47 11.04
C VAL A 83 -6.78 3.93 11.44
N LYS A 84 -5.73 4.30 12.17
CA LYS A 84 -5.46 5.67 12.62
C LYS A 84 -3.95 5.93 12.69
N SER A 85 -3.58 7.20 12.78
CA SER A 85 -2.20 7.63 13.03
C SER A 85 -1.51 6.79 14.12
N GLY A 86 -0.26 6.42 13.86
CA GLY A 86 0.56 5.58 14.74
C GLY A 86 0.40 4.07 14.50
N MET A 87 -0.59 3.64 13.70
CA MET A 87 -0.75 2.21 13.36
C MET A 87 0.20 1.81 12.23
N MET A 88 0.69 0.57 12.33
CA MET A 88 1.52 -0.07 11.32
C MET A 88 1.01 -1.49 11.06
N PHE A 89 1.00 -1.92 9.80
CA PHE A 89 0.58 -3.27 9.43
C PHE A 89 1.30 -3.75 8.17
N LEU A 90 1.39 -5.07 8.04
CA LEU A 90 1.97 -5.75 6.88
C LEU A 90 0.83 -6.30 6.01
N LEU A 91 0.90 -6.05 4.71
CA LEU A 91 0.04 -6.67 3.68
C LEU A 91 0.79 -7.75 2.93
#